data_AF-A0A7W3MXJ5-F1
#
_entry.id   AF-A0A7W3MXJ5-F1
#
_cell.length_a   1.000
_cell.length_b   1.000
_cell.length_c   1.000
_cell.angle_alpha   90.00
_cell.angle_beta   90.00
_cell.angle_gamma   90.00
#
_symmetry.space_group_name_H-M   'P 1'
#
loop_
_entity.id
_entity.type
_entity.pdbx_description
1 polymer ?
#
loop_
_entity_poly.entity_id
_entity_poly.type
_entity_poly.pdbx_seq_one_letter_code
_entity_poly.pdbx_strand_id
1 'polypeptide(L)'
;MTTPAQPAPAPQPPAPTPPQTGTPPAPDPQQPQAAPAAPQAPTQPVPQSAPAPAAPVPTPPTWQPPAQPATGNSSDGEGDGGDRDLSKLPQWAQRELTKAREEAAKYRVRARTETVQRHAYAVAGQLGANPDALLGSVAFAQAAEQLDPNAADFPARLAEMIQSALAANPWLAAQPTTPATPPVPPTSGGQFPGAPQAPAPTLQQQIAEAEAKGDWKTARQLKTALMVQSTQ
;
A
#
# COMPACT_ATOMS: atom_id res chain seq x y z
N MET A 1 62.14 15.26 9.11
CA MET A 1 60.68 15.02 9.09
C MET A 1 60.24 15.12 7.63
N THR A 2 60.05 13.99 6.98
CA THR A 2 59.85 13.91 5.52
C THR A 2 58.36 13.76 5.25
N THR A 3 57.77 14.76 4.61
CA THR A 3 56.36 14.78 4.18
C THR A 3 56.11 13.68 3.14
N PRO A 4 55.11 12.79 3.32
CA PRO A 4 54.77 11.81 2.30
C PRO A 4 54.11 12.49 1.10
N ALA A 5 54.57 12.12 -0.10
CA ALA A 5 54.07 12.59 -1.38
C ALA A 5 52.62 12.11 -1.61
N GLN A 6 51.78 13.05 -2.02
CA GLN A 6 50.37 12.84 -2.33
C GLN A 6 50.23 11.98 -3.61
N PRO A 7 49.45 10.89 -3.59
CA PRO A 7 49.25 10.04 -4.77
C PRO A 7 48.42 10.78 -5.83
N ALA A 8 48.80 10.58 -7.09
CA ALA A 8 48.14 11.17 -8.25
C ALA A 8 46.67 10.68 -8.38
N PRO A 9 45.74 11.53 -8.84
CA PRO A 9 44.36 11.15 -9.06
C PRO A 9 44.23 10.14 -10.20
N ALA A 10 43.36 9.15 -10.01
CA ALA A 10 43.04 8.13 -11.01
C ALA A 10 42.33 8.75 -12.25
N PRO A 11 42.55 8.19 -13.45
CA PRO A 11 41.89 8.64 -14.67
C PRO A 11 40.37 8.45 -14.57
N GLN A 12 39.62 9.51 -14.90
CA GLN A 12 38.16 9.48 -14.91
C GLN A 12 37.64 8.56 -16.05
N PRO A 13 36.55 7.80 -15.82
CA PRO A 13 35.90 7.04 -16.88
C PRO A 13 35.24 7.97 -17.92
N PRO A 14 35.12 7.54 -19.19
CA PRO A 14 34.47 8.33 -20.24
C PRO A 14 32.99 8.56 -19.94
N ALA A 15 32.50 9.74 -20.31
CA ALA A 15 31.11 10.16 -20.13
C ALA A 15 30.12 9.29 -20.93
N PRO A 16 28.91 9.02 -20.40
CA PRO A 16 27.87 8.32 -21.13
C PRO A 16 27.35 9.17 -22.31
N THR A 17 27.21 8.53 -23.47
CA THR A 17 26.60 9.10 -24.68
C THR A 17 25.10 9.38 -24.45
N PRO A 18 24.56 10.51 -24.95
CA PRO A 18 23.12 10.79 -24.87
C PRO A 18 22.33 9.83 -25.77
N PRO A 19 21.11 9.40 -25.35
CA PRO A 19 20.22 8.62 -26.20
C PRO A 19 19.75 9.47 -27.38
N GLN A 20 19.83 8.89 -28.58
CA GLN A 20 19.33 9.51 -29.80
C GLN A 20 17.80 9.59 -29.77
N THR A 21 17.30 10.78 -30.09
CA THR A 21 15.89 11.13 -30.27
C THR A 21 15.28 10.33 -31.41
N GLY A 22 14.47 9.32 -31.07
CA GLY A 22 13.61 8.62 -32.02
C GLY A 22 12.44 9.50 -32.41
N THR A 23 12.33 9.81 -33.71
CA THR A 23 11.20 10.49 -34.33
C THR A 23 9.91 9.67 -34.16
N PRO A 24 8.80 10.25 -33.66
CA PRO A 24 7.52 9.54 -33.60
C PRO A 24 6.96 9.32 -35.02
N PRO A 25 6.38 8.14 -35.31
CA PRO A 25 5.66 7.90 -36.55
C PRO A 25 4.38 8.75 -36.64
N ALA A 26 4.01 9.07 -37.88
CA ALA A 26 2.86 9.91 -38.24
C ALA A 26 1.52 9.34 -37.74
N PRO A 27 0.53 10.22 -37.43
CA PRO A 27 -0.81 9.80 -37.06
C PRO A 27 -1.54 9.16 -38.24
N ASP A 28 -2.16 8.01 -37.99
CA ASP A 28 -3.08 7.32 -38.89
C ASP A 28 -4.31 8.21 -39.23
N PRO A 29 -4.79 8.20 -40.49
CA PRO A 29 -6.00 8.90 -40.88
C PRO A 29 -7.26 8.31 -40.24
N GLN A 30 -8.07 9.22 -39.68
CA GLN A 30 -9.35 9.00 -39.02
C GLN A 30 -10.28 8.02 -39.75
N GLN A 31 -10.73 6.99 -39.04
CA GLN A 31 -11.97 6.29 -39.37
C GLN A 31 -13.18 7.23 -39.17
N PRO A 32 -14.18 7.20 -40.07
CA PRO A 32 -15.36 8.05 -40.01
C PRO A 32 -16.23 7.73 -38.79
N GLN A 33 -16.57 8.79 -38.07
CA GLN A 33 -17.49 8.83 -36.94
C GLN A 33 -18.88 8.33 -37.36
N ALA A 34 -19.40 7.33 -36.64
CA ALA A 34 -20.81 7.00 -36.67
C ALA A 34 -21.62 8.16 -36.05
N ALA A 35 -22.71 8.52 -36.72
CA ALA A 35 -23.58 9.64 -36.41
C ALA A 35 -24.13 9.63 -34.97
N PRO A 36 -24.38 10.81 -34.38
CA PRO A 36 -24.98 10.95 -33.07
C PRO A 36 -26.43 10.45 -33.07
N ALA A 37 -26.73 9.49 -32.20
CA ALA A 37 -28.11 9.18 -31.85
C ALA A 37 -28.76 10.40 -31.17
N ALA A 38 -30.01 10.62 -31.53
CA ALA A 38 -30.84 11.76 -31.14
C ALA A 38 -30.88 12.03 -29.62
N PRO A 39 -31.10 13.29 -29.21
CA PRO A 39 -31.31 13.65 -27.81
C PRO A 39 -32.56 12.96 -27.26
N GLN A 40 -32.36 11.99 -26.37
CA GLN A 40 -33.44 11.49 -25.55
C GLN A 40 -33.89 12.61 -24.60
N ALA A 41 -35.20 12.84 -24.59
CA ALA A 41 -35.87 13.81 -23.73
C ALA A 41 -35.48 13.61 -22.25
N PRO A 42 -35.44 14.68 -21.44
CA PRO A 42 -35.17 14.58 -20.02
C PRO A 42 -36.26 13.74 -19.35
N THR A 43 -35.89 12.53 -18.93
CA THR A 43 -36.67 11.77 -17.95
C THR A 43 -36.76 12.60 -16.69
N GLN A 44 -38.01 12.90 -16.32
CA GLN A 44 -38.36 13.64 -15.11
C GLN A 44 -37.66 13.01 -13.89
N PRO A 45 -37.12 13.83 -12.97
CA PRO A 45 -36.60 13.32 -11.72
C PRO A 45 -37.76 12.68 -10.95
N VAL A 46 -37.67 11.37 -10.74
CA VAL A 46 -38.46 10.71 -9.71
C VAL A 46 -38.19 11.45 -8.39
N PRO A 47 -39.22 11.78 -7.60
CA PRO A 47 -39.01 12.32 -6.26
C PRO A 47 -38.22 11.28 -5.48
N GLN A 48 -36.95 11.56 -5.27
CA GLN A 48 -36.08 10.82 -4.39
C GLN A 48 -36.71 10.91 -3.01
N SER A 49 -37.37 9.82 -2.59
CA SER A 49 -37.86 9.66 -1.23
C SER A 49 -36.74 10.10 -0.30
N ALA A 50 -37.01 11.14 0.48
CA ALA A 50 -36.07 11.64 1.47
C ALA A 50 -35.55 10.45 2.28
N PRO A 51 -34.22 10.30 2.46
CA PRO A 51 -33.71 9.30 3.39
C PRO A 51 -34.36 9.58 4.73
N ALA A 52 -34.99 8.55 5.31
CA ALA A 52 -35.43 8.57 6.69
C ALA A 52 -34.28 9.12 7.56
N PRO A 53 -34.57 9.95 8.58
CA PRO A 53 -33.54 10.43 9.49
C PRO A 53 -32.73 9.23 9.95
N ALA A 54 -31.43 9.25 9.62
CA ALA A 54 -30.50 8.22 10.05
C ALA A 54 -30.69 8.04 11.55
N ALA A 55 -31.01 6.80 11.96
CA ALA A 55 -30.96 6.44 13.36
C ALA A 55 -29.61 6.90 13.92
N PRO A 56 -29.58 7.49 15.13
CA PRO A 56 -28.35 8.00 15.71
C PRO A 56 -27.32 6.88 15.68
N VAL A 57 -26.25 7.08 14.89
CA VAL A 57 -25.08 6.20 14.93
C VAL A 57 -24.64 6.14 16.39
N PRO A 58 -24.54 4.94 17.00
CA PRO A 58 -24.00 4.84 18.34
C PRO A 58 -22.61 5.44 18.30
N THR A 59 -22.44 6.57 18.98
CA THR A 59 -21.13 7.18 19.17
C THR A 59 -20.23 6.09 19.75
N PRO A 60 -19.08 5.78 19.13
CA PRO A 60 -18.13 4.86 19.73
C PRO A 60 -17.81 5.38 21.13
N PRO A 61 -17.64 4.50 22.14
CA PRO A 61 -17.28 4.94 23.47
C PRO A 61 -16.04 5.80 23.35
N THR A 62 -16.20 7.12 23.53
CA THR A 62 -15.08 8.02 23.72
C THR A 62 -14.36 7.47 24.93
N TRP A 63 -13.13 6.98 24.71
CA TRP A 63 -12.29 6.53 25.79
C TRP A 63 -12.06 7.74 26.70
N GLN A 64 -12.85 7.85 27.77
CA GLN A 64 -12.65 8.84 28.80
C GLN A 64 -11.45 8.35 29.61
N PRO A 65 -10.29 9.03 29.56
CA PRO A 65 -9.21 8.73 30.46
C PRO A 65 -9.75 8.80 31.89
N PRO A 66 -9.32 7.88 32.80
CA PRO A 66 -9.76 7.91 34.19
C PRO A 66 -9.55 9.33 34.73
N ALA A 67 -10.59 9.85 35.39
CA ALA A 67 -10.58 11.19 35.96
C ALA A 67 -9.29 11.39 36.73
N GLN A 68 -8.42 12.26 36.21
CA GLN A 68 -7.21 12.63 36.91
C GLN A 68 -7.66 13.19 38.27
N PRO A 69 -7.09 12.71 39.39
CA PRO A 69 -7.43 13.28 40.69
C PRO A 69 -7.21 14.79 40.59
N ALA A 70 -8.22 15.56 40.99
CA ALA A 70 -8.18 17.01 40.95
C ALA A 70 -6.98 17.49 41.78
N THR A 71 -5.85 17.73 41.12
CA THR A 71 -4.74 18.46 41.70
C THR A 71 -5.24 19.89 41.88
N GLY A 72 -5.56 20.20 43.14
CA GLY A 72 -6.02 21.52 43.54
C GLY A 72 -5.10 22.62 43.01
N ASN A 73 -5.75 23.72 42.63
CA ASN A 73 -5.16 25.04 42.42
C ASN A 73 -4.03 25.34 43.41
N SER A 74 -2.81 25.46 42.89
CA SER A 74 -1.80 26.37 43.42
C SER A 74 -1.28 27.17 42.23
N SER A 75 -2.01 28.24 41.92
CA SER A 75 -1.63 29.29 40.98
C SER A 75 -1.06 30.42 41.81
N ASP A 76 0.26 30.42 42.04
CA ASP A 76 1.05 31.62 42.41
C ASP A 76 2.53 31.22 42.39
N GLY A 77 3.23 31.62 41.33
CA GLY A 77 4.63 31.24 41.12
C GLY A 77 5.08 31.53 39.70
N GLU A 78 5.18 32.82 39.38
CA GLU A 78 5.89 33.33 38.22
C GLU A 78 7.37 32.94 38.35
N GLY A 79 7.82 32.03 37.48
CA GLY A 79 9.20 31.55 37.44
C GLY A 79 9.35 30.33 36.55
N ASP A 80 9.86 30.55 35.34
CA ASP A 80 10.59 29.59 34.52
C ASP A 80 10.00 28.17 34.43
N GLY A 81 9.09 28.01 33.48
CA GLY A 81 8.61 26.70 33.07
C GLY A 81 9.72 25.88 32.41
N GLY A 82 10.11 24.79 33.05
CA GLY A 82 10.88 23.74 32.38
C GLY A 82 10.85 22.50 33.23
N ASP A 83 10.09 21.49 32.82
CA ASP A 83 10.00 20.18 33.48
C ASP A 83 9.51 20.22 34.94
N ARG A 84 8.27 19.75 35.15
CA ARG A 84 7.79 19.34 36.48
C ARG A 84 8.84 18.45 37.12
N ASP A 85 9.57 19.00 38.08
CA ASP A 85 10.78 18.49 38.76
C ASP A 85 10.89 16.95 38.81
N LEU A 86 11.25 16.33 37.68
CA LEU A 86 11.27 14.87 37.52
C LEU A 86 12.29 14.24 38.47
N SER A 87 13.29 15.04 38.85
CA SER A 87 14.30 14.77 39.85
C SER A 87 13.75 14.58 41.26
N LYS A 88 12.58 15.16 41.59
CA LYS A 88 11.91 14.99 42.90
C LYS A 88 11.05 13.73 42.98
N LEU A 89 10.82 13.04 41.86
CA LEU A 89 10.09 11.76 41.86
C LEU A 89 10.94 10.67 42.53
N PRO A 90 10.32 9.71 43.24
CA PRO A 90 11.06 8.57 43.75
C PRO A 90 11.68 7.75 42.60
N GLN A 91 12.82 7.10 42.86
CA GLN A 91 13.58 6.35 41.84
C GLN A 91 12.75 5.30 41.09
N TRP A 92 11.74 4.70 41.73
CA TRP A 92 10.84 3.77 41.05
C TRP A 92 9.97 4.46 39.98
N ALA A 93 9.50 5.69 40.24
CA ALA A 93 8.67 6.45 39.32
C ALA A 93 9.49 6.98 38.13
N GLN A 94 10.74 7.42 38.38
CA GLN A 94 11.66 7.82 37.31
C GLN A 94 11.92 6.65 36.35
N ARG A 95 12.17 5.44 36.87
CA ARG A 95 12.36 4.24 36.04
C ARG A 95 11.11 3.91 35.21
N GLU A 96 9.92 4.01 35.80
CA GLU A 96 8.68 3.74 35.10
C GLU A 96 8.42 4.75 33.97
N LEU A 97 8.73 6.02 34.20
CA LEU A 97 8.60 7.06 33.19
C LEU A 97 9.57 6.83 32.02
N THR A 98 10.81 6.44 32.29
CA THR A 98 11.77 6.07 31.24
C THR A 98 11.26 4.90 30.42
N LYS A 99 10.78 3.83 31.06
CA LYS A 99 10.19 2.67 30.36
C LYS A 99 9.01 3.08 29.49
N ALA A 100 8.08 3.88 30.02
CA ALA A 100 6.92 4.35 29.28
C ALA A 100 7.32 5.18 28.05
N ARG A 101 8.36 6.02 28.15
CA ARG A 101 8.91 6.79 27.02
C ARG A 101 9.56 5.88 25.97
N GLU A 102 10.31 4.87 26.40
CA GLU A 102 10.91 3.89 25.49
C GLU A 102 9.85 3.08 24.74
N GLU A 103 8.83 2.59 25.42
CA GLU A 103 7.71 1.89 24.80
C GLU A 103 6.97 2.80 23.82
N ALA A 104 6.64 4.03 24.21
CA ALA A 104 6.01 5.00 23.32
C ALA A 104 6.85 5.29 22.07
N ALA A 105 8.17 5.40 22.21
CA ALA A 105 9.08 5.57 21.07
C ALA A 105 9.03 4.35 20.12
N LYS A 106 9.05 3.12 20.66
CA LYS A 106 8.91 1.89 19.86
C LYS A 106 7.59 1.85 19.10
N TYR A 107 6.47 2.20 19.74
CA TYR A 107 5.16 2.23 19.07
C TYR A 107 5.10 3.27 17.95
N ARG A 108 5.68 4.46 18.16
CA ARG A 108 5.74 5.50 17.12
C ARG A 108 6.54 5.05 15.91
N VAL A 109 7.69 4.41 16.12
CA VAL A 109 8.51 3.85 15.04
C VAL A 109 7.72 2.78 14.28
N ARG A 110 7.11 1.82 14.98
CA ARG A 110 6.30 0.77 14.34
C ARG A 110 5.14 1.32 13.52
N ALA A 111 4.36 2.24 14.08
CA ALA A 111 3.22 2.85 13.40
C ALA A 111 3.66 3.63 12.14
N ARG A 112 4.77 4.36 12.23
CA ARG A 112 5.38 5.03 11.08
C ARG A 112 5.80 4.03 10.01
N THR A 113 6.53 2.99 10.38
CA THR A 113 6.98 1.95 9.44
C THR A 113 5.81 1.26 8.74
N GLU A 114 4.76 0.87 9.46
CA GLU A 114 3.58 0.24 8.86
C GLU A 114 2.86 1.18 7.89
N THR A 115 2.71 2.45 8.27
CA THR A 115 2.07 3.47 7.42
C THR A 115 2.85 3.64 6.13
N VAL A 116 4.17 3.82 6.21
CA VAL A 116 5.05 3.95 5.04
C VAL A 116 4.97 2.70 4.16
N GLN A 117 5.07 1.50 4.75
CA GLN A 117 4.98 0.24 4.00
C GLN A 117 3.65 0.12 3.26
N ARG A 118 2.53 0.36 3.93
CA ARG A 118 1.19 0.27 3.33
C ARG A 118 1.03 1.21 2.14
N HIS A 119 1.49 2.46 2.28
CA HIS A 119 1.44 3.43 1.20
C HIS A 119 2.43 3.10 0.08
N ALA A 120 3.62 2.59 0.41
CA ALA A 120 4.60 2.17 -0.59
C ALA A 120 4.06 1.03 -1.45
N TYR A 121 3.41 0.01 -0.85
CA TYR A 121 2.73 -1.05 -1.61
C TYR A 121 1.66 -0.50 -2.57
N ALA A 122 0.82 0.43 -2.08
CA ALA A 122 -0.26 1.01 -2.89
C ALA A 122 0.28 1.82 -4.08
N VAL A 123 1.29 2.66 -3.84
CA VAL A 123 1.86 3.56 -4.86
C VAL A 123 2.80 2.82 -5.81
N ALA A 124 3.61 1.88 -5.32
CA ALA A 124 4.54 1.12 -6.17
C ALA A 124 3.82 0.35 -7.28
N GLY A 125 2.67 -0.27 -6.98
CA GLY A 125 1.87 -0.96 -7.99
C GLY A 125 1.36 -0.03 -9.10
N GLN A 126 1.04 1.22 -8.76
CA GLN A 126 0.61 2.23 -9.74
C GLN A 126 1.77 2.71 -10.63
N LEU A 127 2.99 2.71 -10.10
CA LEU A 127 4.20 3.14 -10.80
C LEU A 127 4.94 1.99 -11.50
N GLY A 128 4.40 0.77 -11.45
CA GLY A 128 5.07 -0.41 -12.00
C GLY A 128 6.37 -0.77 -11.27
N ALA A 129 6.53 -0.38 -10.01
CA ALA A 129 7.60 -0.86 -9.14
C ALA A 129 7.22 -2.18 -8.46
N ASN A 130 8.20 -3.03 -8.23
CA ASN A 130 8.07 -4.20 -7.37
C ASN A 130 8.14 -3.73 -5.89
N PRO A 131 7.04 -3.81 -5.13
CA PRO A 131 7.03 -3.31 -3.76
C PRO A 131 7.92 -4.12 -2.81
N ASP A 132 8.08 -5.43 -3.02
CA ASP A 132 8.94 -6.26 -2.17
C ASP A 132 10.42 -5.91 -2.39
N ALA A 133 10.82 -5.70 -3.65
CA ALA A 133 12.19 -5.26 -3.97
C ALA A 133 12.46 -3.83 -3.45
N LEU A 134 11.46 -2.95 -3.54
CA LEU A 134 11.54 -1.58 -3.02
C LEU A 134 11.70 -1.57 -1.50
N LEU A 135 10.88 -2.33 -0.77
CA LEU A 135 10.95 -2.41 0.69
C LEU A 135 12.19 -3.14 1.20
N GLY A 136 12.78 -4.03 0.38
CA GLY A 136 14.08 -4.64 0.64
C GLY A 136 15.28 -3.73 0.34
N SER A 137 15.07 -2.56 -0.28
CA SER A 137 16.16 -1.65 -0.66
C SER A 137 16.61 -0.80 0.53
N VAL A 138 17.91 -0.89 0.84
CA VAL A 138 18.54 -0.05 1.89
C VAL A 138 18.48 1.44 1.53
N ALA A 139 18.63 1.80 0.26
CA ALA A 139 18.56 3.19 -0.18
C ALA A 139 17.16 3.78 -0.01
N PHE A 140 16.11 2.99 -0.30
CA PHE A 140 14.73 3.39 -0.05
C PHE A 140 14.46 3.52 1.46
N ALA A 141 14.94 2.57 2.27
CA ALA A 141 14.79 2.63 3.72
C ALA A 141 15.40 3.91 4.32
N GLN A 142 16.60 4.30 3.90
CA GLN A 142 17.25 5.55 4.35
C GLN A 142 16.49 6.80 3.91
N ALA A 143 15.96 6.83 2.68
CA ALA A 143 15.16 7.95 2.21
C ALA A 143 13.82 8.06 2.97
N ALA A 144 13.20 6.92 3.28
CA ALA A 144 11.96 6.85 4.06
C ALA A 144 12.14 7.35 5.50
N GLU A 145 13.34 7.32 6.09
CA GLU A 145 13.61 7.88 7.42
C GLU A 145 13.42 9.39 7.49
N GLN A 146 13.49 10.10 6.37
CA GLN A 146 13.22 11.54 6.30
C GLN A 146 11.76 11.87 5.96
N LEU A 147 10.96 10.86 5.61
CA LEU A 147 9.59 11.05 5.15
C LEU A 147 8.60 11.05 6.32
N ASP A 148 7.91 12.16 6.55
CA ASP A 148 6.87 12.25 7.59
C ASP A 148 5.54 11.64 7.09
N PRO A 149 5.07 10.51 7.65
CA PRO A 149 3.80 9.90 7.26
C PRO A 149 2.56 10.76 7.57
N ASN A 150 2.67 11.78 8.40
CA ASN A 150 1.55 12.66 8.75
C ASN A 150 1.52 13.95 7.90
N ALA A 151 2.51 14.17 7.05
CA ALA A 151 2.53 15.33 6.17
C ALA A 151 1.43 15.21 5.10
N ALA A 152 0.77 16.33 4.78
CA ALA A 152 -0.26 16.36 3.74
C ALA A 152 0.28 15.94 2.36
N ASP A 153 1.53 16.29 2.06
CA ASP A 153 2.21 15.96 0.80
C ASP A 153 2.90 14.59 0.82
N PHE A 154 2.68 13.78 1.85
CA PHE A 154 3.32 12.47 2.00
C PHE A 154 3.15 11.57 0.76
N PRO A 155 1.94 11.39 0.18
CA PRO A 155 1.76 10.49 -0.97
C PRO A 155 2.55 10.96 -2.20
N ALA A 156 2.60 12.27 -2.44
CA ALA A 156 3.33 12.86 -3.56
C ALA A 156 4.84 12.63 -3.42
N ARG A 157 5.40 12.93 -2.24
CA ARG A 157 6.82 12.70 -1.95
C ARG A 157 7.20 11.23 -2.02
N LEU A 158 6.32 10.34 -1.56
CA LEU A 158 6.54 8.90 -1.66
C LEU A 158 6.58 8.45 -3.13
N ALA A 159 5.67 8.95 -3.97
CA ALA A 159 5.65 8.64 -5.40
C ALA A 159 6.92 9.12 -6.12
N GLU A 160 7.35 10.36 -5.86
CA GLU A 160 8.60 10.91 -6.41
C GLU A 160 9.82 10.08 -5.97
N MET A 161 9.87 9.68 -4.70
CA MET A 161 10.93 8.84 -4.17
C MET A 161 10.97 7.47 -4.86
N ILE A 162 9.81 6.85 -5.06
CA ILE A 162 9.71 5.56 -5.77
C ILE A 162 10.19 5.72 -7.22
N GLN A 163 9.76 6.77 -7.93
CA GLN A 163 10.23 7.05 -9.30
C GLN A 163 11.74 7.28 -9.37
N SER A 164 12.30 8.03 -8.41
CA SER A 164 13.75 8.24 -8.30
C SER A 164 14.50 6.93 -8.04
N ALA A 165 13.97 6.08 -7.16
CA ALA A 165 14.53 4.76 -6.87
C ALA A 165 14.50 3.84 -8.11
N LEU A 166 13.41 3.84 -8.87
CA LEU A 166 13.27 3.13 -10.15
C LEU A 166 14.28 3.63 -11.19
N ALA A 167 14.44 4.95 -11.32
CA ALA A 167 15.39 5.55 -12.25
C ALA A 167 16.85 5.19 -11.90
N ALA A 168 17.18 5.15 -10.61
CA ALA A 168 18.50 4.75 -10.12
C ALA A 168 18.72 3.23 -10.18
N ASN A 169 17.65 2.43 -10.06
CA ASN A 169 17.70 0.97 -9.97
C ASN A 169 16.59 0.33 -10.81
N PRO A 170 16.81 0.14 -12.13
CA PRO A 170 15.78 -0.37 -13.04
C PRO A 170 15.29 -1.78 -12.69
N TRP A 171 16.10 -2.56 -11.97
CA TRP A 171 15.72 -3.91 -11.51
C TRP A 171 14.61 -3.89 -10.44
N LEU A 172 14.32 -2.73 -9.83
CA LEU A 172 13.18 -2.53 -8.93
C LEU A 172 11.84 -2.47 -9.68
N ALA A 173 11.85 -2.37 -11.01
CA ALA A 173 10.62 -2.45 -11.80
C ALA A 173 9.93 -3.79 -11.53
N ALA A 174 8.59 -3.77 -11.50
CA ALA A 174 7.78 -4.97 -11.48
C ALA A 174 8.20 -5.80 -12.68
N GLN A 175 8.82 -6.96 -12.41
CA GLN A 175 8.99 -7.91 -13.48
C GLN A 175 7.59 -8.25 -13.97
N PRO A 176 7.37 -8.33 -15.29
CA PRO A 176 6.15 -8.92 -15.79
C PRO A 176 6.12 -10.31 -15.16
N THR A 177 5.26 -10.50 -14.17
CA THR A 177 4.79 -11.82 -13.83
C THR A 177 4.06 -12.23 -15.10
N THR A 178 4.78 -12.81 -16.06
CA THR A 178 4.15 -13.65 -17.06
C THR A 178 3.29 -14.58 -16.22
N PRO A 179 1.95 -14.50 -16.35
CA PRO A 179 1.13 -15.56 -15.79
C PRO A 179 1.76 -16.80 -16.39
N ALA A 180 2.31 -17.67 -15.55
CA ALA A 180 2.60 -19.01 -15.99
C ALA A 180 1.22 -19.53 -16.38
N THR A 181 0.87 -19.42 -17.66
CA THR A 181 -0.24 -20.17 -18.24
C THR A 181 0.07 -21.59 -17.80
N PRO A 182 -0.72 -22.18 -16.88
CA PRO A 182 -0.50 -23.57 -16.51
C PRO A 182 -0.47 -24.34 -17.83
N PRO A 183 0.46 -25.30 -18.02
CA PRO A 183 0.48 -26.11 -19.23
C PRO A 183 -0.93 -26.65 -19.40
N VAL A 184 -1.61 -26.18 -20.45
CA VAL A 184 -2.93 -26.68 -20.83
C VAL A 184 -2.72 -28.18 -20.96
N PRO A 185 -3.40 -29.02 -20.16
CA PRO A 185 -3.24 -30.46 -20.28
C PRO A 185 -3.51 -30.84 -21.73
N PRO A 186 -2.73 -31.76 -22.32
CA PRO A 186 -2.84 -32.10 -23.73
C PRO A 186 -4.29 -32.45 -24.03
N THR A 187 -4.94 -31.63 -24.86
CA THR A 187 -6.25 -31.94 -25.44
C THR A 187 -6.05 -33.14 -26.37
N SER A 188 -6.12 -34.33 -25.78
CA SER A 188 -6.04 -35.60 -26.49
C SER A 188 -7.30 -35.79 -27.32
N GLY A 189 -7.14 -35.64 -28.63
CA GLY A 189 -7.80 -36.44 -29.67
C GLY A 189 -9.32 -36.43 -29.75
N GLY A 190 -9.87 -35.63 -30.68
CA GLY A 190 -11.19 -35.85 -31.25
C GLY A 190 -11.96 -34.58 -31.57
N GLN A 191 -11.67 -33.91 -32.68
CA GLN A 191 -12.61 -32.93 -33.24
C GLN A 191 -13.87 -33.66 -33.70
N PHE A 192 -14.94 -33.57 -32.91
CA PHE A 192 -16.29 -33.99 -33.29
C PHE A 192 -17.10 -32.75 -33.70
N PRO A 193 -17.68 -32.70 -34.91
CA PRO A 193 -18.41 -31.52 -35.36
C PRO A 193 -19.83 -31.52 -34.75
N GLY A 194 -20.09 -30.65 -33.78
CA GLY A 194 -21.44 -30.40 -33.25
C GLY A 194 -21.48 -30.13 -31.74
N ALA A 195 -21.95 -28.95 -31.34
CA ALA A 195 -22.02 -28.41 -29.96
C ALA A 195 -22.69 -29.34 -28.92
N PRO A 196 -22.36 -29.24 -27.61
CA PRO A 196 -22.92 -28.22 -26.71
C PRO A 196 -21.90 -27.59 -25.73
N GLN A 197 -22.26 -26.45 -25.11
CA GLN A 197 -21.46 -25.78 -24.07
C GLN A 197 -21.04 -26.74 -22.94
N ALA A 198 -19.77 -26.68 -22.55
CA ALA A 198 -19.28 -27.39 -21.37
C ALA A 198 -20.02 -26.89 -20.10
N PRO A 199 -20.42 -27.78 -19.18
CA PRO A 199 -21.04 -27.38 -17.93
C PRO A 199 -20.06 -26.54 -17.12
N ALA A 200 -20.58 -25.49 -16.47
CA ALA A 200 -19.79 -24.66 -15.55
C ALA A 200 -19.11 -25.55 -14.48
N PRO A 201 -17.89 -25.21 -14.05
CA PRO A 201 -17.15 -26.01 -13.08
C PRO A 201 -17.96 -26.18 -11.79
N THR A 202 -18.17 -27.42 -11.37
CA THR A 202 -18.96 -27.72 -10.18
C THR A 202 -18.25 -27.24 -8.92
N LEU A 203 -19.03 -26.98 -7.85
CA LEU A 203 -18.47 -26.58 -6.56
C LEU A 203 -17.42 -27.57 -6.05
N GLN A 204 -17.57 -28.88 -6.31
CA GLN A 204 -16.56 -29.86 -5.92
C GLN A 204 -15.23 -29.65 -6.67
N GLN A 205 -15.30 -29.29 -7.94
CA GLN A 205 -14.13 -29.06 -8.78
C GLN A 205 -13.39 -27.77 -8.35
N GLN A 206 -14.13 -26.75 -7.94
CA GLN A 206 -13.57 -25.52 -7.39
C GLN A 206 -12.92 -25.74 -6.00
N ILE A 207 -13.46 -26.65 -5.17
CA ILE A 207 -12.84 -27.04 -3.89
C ILE A 207 -11.51 -27.75 -4.14
N ALA A 208 -11.49 -28.75 -5.03
CA ALA A 208 -10.27 -29.50 -5.34
C ALA A 208 -9.17 -28.60 -5.92
N GLU A 209 -9.55 -27.61 -6.73
CA GLU A 209 -8.60 -26.67 -7.32
C GLU A 209 -8.07 -25.65 -6.29
N ALA A 210 -8.91 -25.19 -5.35
CA ALA A 210 -8.48 -24.36 -4.24
C ALA A 210 -7.55 -25.12 -3.27
N GLU A 211 -7.82 -26.40 -3.00
CA GLU A 211 -6.92 -27.25 -2.21
C GLU A 211 -5.61 -27.52 -2.94
N ALA A 212 -5.64 -27.78 -4.26
CA ALA A 212 -4.44 -27.97 -5.08
C ALA A 212 -3.58 -26.70 -5.18
N LYS A 213 -4.19 -25.51 -5.13
CA LYS A 213 -3.52 -24.21 -5.11
C LYS A 213 -3.02 -23.79 -3.71
N GLY A 214 -3.38 -24.54 -2.67
CA GLY A 214 -3.03 -24.20 -1.28
C GLY A 214 -3.91 -23.11 -0.65
N ASP A 215 -5.00 -22.72 -1.31
CA ASP A 215 -5.97 -21.72 -0.87
C ASP A 215 -7.01 -22.32 0.10
N TRP A 216 -6.54 -22.80 1.26
CA TRP A 216 -7.35 -23.52 2.25
C TRP A 216 -8.56 -22.71 2.77
N LYS A 217 -8.45 -21.38 2.80
CA LYS A 217 -9.56 -20.50 3.21
C LYS A 217 -10.70 -20.54 2.20
N THR A 218 -10.38 -20.50 0.91
CA THR A 218 -11.33 -20.58 -0.20
C THR A 218 -11.94 -21.97 -0.28
N ALA A 219 -11.14 -23.02 -0.14
CA ALA A 219 -11.62 -24.41 -0.09
C ALA A 219 -12.64 -24.61 1.05
N ARG A 220 -12.38 -24.09 2.25
CA ARG A 220 -13.35 -24.14 3.37
C ARG A 220 -14.65 -23.42 3.06
N GLN A 221 -14.60 -22.21 2.50
CA GLN A 221 -15.81 -21.46 2.18
C GLN A 221 -16.67 -22.19 1.15
N LEU A 222 -16.05 -22.69 0.09
CA LEU A 222 -16.75 -23.46 -0.95
C LEU A 222 -17.33 -24.77 -0.40
N LYS A 223 -16.61 -25.45 0.50
CA LYS A 223 -17.10 -26.66 1.17
C LYS A 223 -18.29 -26.40 2.09
N THR A 224 -18.28 -25.28 2.82
CA THR A 224 -19.44 -24.86 3.63
C THR A 224 -20.65 -24.54 2.74
N ALA A 225 -20.44 -23.84 1.62
CA ALA A 225 -21.50 -23.54 0.65
C ALA A 225 -22.09 -24.83 0.04
N LEU A 226 -21.26 -25.82 -0.26
CA LEU A 226 -21.71 -27.13 -0.73
C LEU A 226 -22.57 -27.85 0.31
N MET A 227 -22.18 -27.83 1.58
CA MET A 227 -22.91 -28.50 2.67
C MET A 227 -24.29 -27.86 2.93
N VAL A 228 -24.40 -26.54 2.81
CA VAL A 228 -25.67 -25.82 2.91
C VAL A 228 -26.59 -26.12 1.73
N GLN A 229 -26.04 -26.25 0.52
CA GLN A 229 -26.82 -26.62 -0.67
C GLN A 229 -27.37 -28.05 -0.59
N SER A 230 -26.65 -28.99 0.02
CA SER A 230 -27.10 -30.39 0.17
C SER A 230 -28.16 -30.59 1.27
N THR A 231 -28.49 -29.56 2.06
CA THR A 231 -29.46 -29.62 3.18
C THR A 231 -30.85 -29.08 2.78
N GLN A 232 -31.05 -28.69 1.52
CA GLN A 232 -32.36 -28.36 0.95
C GLN A 232 -32.81 -29.45 -0.03
#